data_AF-A0A117KV70-F1
#
_entry.id   AF-A0A117KV70-F1
#
_cell.length_a   1.000
_cell.length_b   1.000
_cell.length_c   1.000
_cell.angle_alpha   90.00
_cell.angle_beta   90.00
_cell.angle_gamma   90.00
#
_symmetry.space_group_name_H-M   'P 1'
#
loop_
_entity.id
_entity.type
_entity.pdbx_description
1 polymer ?
#
loop_
_entity_poly.entity_id
_entity_poly.type
_entity_poly.pdbx_seq_one_letter_code
_entity_poly.pdbx_strand_id
1 'polypeptide(L)'
;MDAFCEHGHLKTRCPICSEGNKAFTPLYSRGFNLAFKCNWLDSDYEGPCGKEGRRWNIYVKRFPWCTQPENPCFQYEAGKIKEIPLYPCYETEIFSKSEYGAGVNHSGPMKDRGRKIKHVIPGKLALFTTVEPRKSGDTRYIFGFFVIKDDYEDGDGATKIVGYPEYTLKIPKDSRLRFWDFYSNSDGSTFWGTGLFRYLSDEVVVNYLTKQREVLIENGHTKEAEVVERILEEFLS
;
A
#
# COMPACT_ATOMS: atom_id res chain seq x y z
N MET A 1 -12.58 -9.16 18.04
CA MET A 1 -11.62 -8.97 19.15
C MET A 1 -10.60 -7.96 18.66
N ASP A 2 -10.47 -6.80 19.31
CA ASP A 2 -9.47 -5.81 18.91
C ASP A 2 -8.06 -6.40 19.04
N ALA A 3 -7.39 -6.53 17.90
CA ALA A 3 -5.99 -6.97 17.81
C ALA A 3 -5.05 -5.92 18.44
N PHE A 4 -5.49 -4.66 18.50
CA PHE A 4 -4.76 -3.53 19.04
C PHE A 4 -5.16 -3.23 20.48
N CYS A 5 -4.19 -2.78 21.29
CA CYS A 5 -4.42 -2.25 22.63
C CYS A 5 -4.68 -0.74 22.58
N GLU A 6 -5.11 -0.19 23.72
CA GLU A 6 -5.34 1.25 23.90
C GLU A 6 -4.08 2.12 23.71
N HIS A 7 -2.89 1.51 23.76
CA HIS A 7 -1.61 2.17 23.48
C HIS A 7 -1.28 2.24 21.98
N GLY A 8 -2.19 1.79 21.10
CA GLY A 8 -2.01 1.86 19.64
C GLY A 8 -1.04 0.82 19.06
N HIS A 9 -0.73 -0.25 19.79
CA HIS A 9 0.12 -1.37 19.34
C HIS A 9 -0.69 -2.67 19.31
N LEU A 10 -0.23 -3.71 18.59
CA LEU A 10 -0.79 -5.05 18.73
C LEU A 10 -0.62 -5.53 20.18
N LYS A 11 -1.65 -6.14 20.76
CA LYS A 11 -1.63 -6.60 22.17
C LYS A 11 -0.43 -7.49 22.49
N THR A 12 0.04 -8.27 21.51
CA THR A 12 1.18 -9.20 21.63
C THR A 12 2.56 -8.54 21.48
N ARG A 13 2.62 -7.30 20.97
CA ARG A 13 3.88 -6.57 20.70
C ARG A 13 3.94 -5.20 21.40
N CYS A 14 2.90 -4.85 22.17
CA CYS A 14 2.87 -3.61 22.91
C CYS A 14 3.87 -3.66 24.07
N PRO A 15 4.86 -2.76 24.14
CA PRO A 15 5.87 -2.79 25.21
C PRO A 15 5.29 -2.61 26.62
N ILE A 16 4.05 -2.12 26.72
CA ILE A 16 3.31 -1.95 27.97
C ILE A 16 2.45 -3.19 28.27
N CYS A 17 1.79 -3.79 27.27
CA CYS A 17 0.90 -4.94 27.48
C CYS A 17 1.62 -6.29 27.46
N SER A 18 2.76 -6.41 26.77
CA SER A 18 3.61 -7.60 26.83
C SER A 18 4.64 -7.38 27.94
N GLU A 19 4.38 -7.94 29.12
CA GLU A 19 5.33 -7.90 30.23
C GLU A 19 6.70 -8.44 29.78
N GLY A 20 7.69 -7.54 29.73
CA GLY A 20 9.10 -7.89 29.55
C GLY A 20 9.56 -8.23 28.14
N ASN A 21 9.85 -7.20 27.31
CA ASN A 21 11.15 -7.14 26.64
C ASN A 21 11.45 -5.76 25.99
N LYS A 22 12.61 -5.24 26.40
CA LYS A 22 13.54 -4.27 25.79
C LYS A 22 13.00 -3.28 24.75
N ALA A 23 13.23 -2.01 25.06
CA ALA A 23 13.22 -0.87 24.14
C ALA A 23 13.62 -1.27 22.72
N PHE A 24 12.71 -1.01 21.78
CA PHE A 24 12.91 -1.23 20.35
C PHE A 24 14.11 -0.38 19.90
N THR A 25 15.29 -0.98 19.91
CA THR A 25 16.46 -0.43 19.24
C THR A 25 16.30 -0.86 17.78
N PRO A 26 16.21 0.04 16.80
CA PRO A 26 16.09 -0.37 15.41
C PRO A 26 17.37 -1.11 15.05
N LEU A 27 17.27 -2.44 15.01
CA LEU A 27 18.30 -3.27 14.41
C LEU A 27 18.31 -2.89 12.93
N TYR A 28 19.29 -2.09 12.54
CA TYR A 28 19.78 -1.88 11.18
C TYR A 28 20.27 -3.22 10.58
N SER A 29 19.42 -4.23 10.57
CA SER A 29 19.50 -5.33 9.62
C SER A 29 19.03 -4.76 8.29
N ARG A 30 19.66 -5.17 7.18
CA ARG A 30 19.34 -4.74 5.81
C ARG A 30 17.88 -5.11 5.45
N GLY A 31 16.93 -4.36 5.97
CA GLY A 31 15.51 -4.47 5.68
C GLY A 31 15.20 -3.93 4.31
N PHE A 32 14.11 -4.42 3.73
CA PHE A 32 13.64 -3.93 2.45
C PHE A 32 12.39 -3.08 2.65
N ASN A 33 12.34 -1.98 1.91
CA ASN A 33 11.08 -1.25 1.71
C ASN A 33 10.21 -2.04 0.73
N LEU A 34 8.92 -1.71 0.67
CA LEU A 34 7.94 -2.40 -0.17
C LEU A 34 7.36 -1.44 -1.22
N ALA A 35 7.13 -1.94 -2.43
CA ALA A 35 6.25 -1.29 -3.40
C ALA A 35 5.11 -2.23 -3.78
N PHE A 36 3.87 -1.81 -3.58
CA PHE A 36 2.67 -2.58 -3.86
C PHE A 36 2.08 -2.26 -5.23
N LYS A 37 1.57 -3.31 -5.88
CA LYS A 37 0.77 -3.26 -7.10
C LYS A 37 -0.70 -3.11 -6.73
N CYS A 38 -1.20 -1.89 -6.74
CA CYS A 38 -2.59 -1.61 -6.46
C CYS A 38 -3.42 -1.58 -7.74
N ASN A 39 -4.71 -1.87 -7.61
CA ASN A 39 -5.68 -1.57 -8.65
C ASN A 39 -5.89 -0.04 -8.75
N TRP A 40 -6.36 0.42 -9.90
CA TRP A 40 -6.69 1.84 -10.10
C TRP A 40 -8.10 2.13 -9.62
N LEU A 41 -8.26 3.17 -8.80
CA LEU A 41 -9.53 3.66 -8.27
C LEU A 41 -9.79 5.07 -8.82
N ASP A 42 -10.91 5.26 -9.51
CA ASP A 42 -11.39 6.56 -10.00
C ASP A 42 -11.81 7.51 -8.86
N SER A 43 -12.08 6.97 -7.67
CA SER A 43 -12.32 7.71 -6.43
C SER A 43 -11.06 8.33 -5.83
N ASP A 44 -9.90 8.20 -6.50
CA ASP A 44 -8.60 8.63 -5.97
C ASP A 44 -8.30 8.08 -4.57
N TYR A 45 -8.71 6.83 -4.34
CA TYR A 45 -8.48 6.09 -3.09
C TYR A 45 -9.17 6.68 -1.86
N GLU A 46 -10.14 7.57 -2.03
CA GLU A 46 -10.95 8.15 -0.92
C GLU A 46 -12.19 7.31 -0.59
N GLY A 47 -12.33 6.14 -1.21
CA GLY A 47 -13.44 5.22 -1.00
C GLY A 47 -13.55 4.21 -2.14
N PRO A 48 -14.64 3.44 -2.18
CA PRO A 48 -14.88 2.46 -3.24
C PRO A 48 -14.75 3.04 -4.65
N CYS A 49 -14.44 2.16 -5.62
CA CYS A 49 -14.48 2.56 -7.03
C CYS A 49 -15.84 3.18 -7.38
N GLY A 50 -15.80 4.33 -8.05
CA GLY A 50 -16.90 4.88 -8.82
C GLY A 50 -17.20 4.02 -10.05
N LYS A 51 -18.08 4.54 -10.91
CA LYS A 51 -18.58 3.79 -12.07
C LYS A 51 -17.47 3.42 -13.06
N GLU A 52 -16.50 4.30 -13.28
CA GLU A 52 -15.44 4.06 -14.26
C GLU A 52 -14.44 3.03 -13.73
N GLY A 53 -14.01 3.18 -12.48
CA GLY A 53 -13.12 2.26 -11.80
C GLY A 53 -13.71 0.86 -11.73
N ARG A 54 -15.00 0.73 -11.37
CA ARG A 54 -15.69 -0.57 -11.34
C ARG A 54 -15.73 -1.21 -12.72
N ARG A 55 -16.15 -0.49 -13.75
CA ARG A 55 -16.23 -1.04 -15.11
C ARG A 55 -14.87 -1.48 -15.62
N TRP A 56 -13.83 -0.67 -15.37
CA TRP A 56 -12.46 -1.00 -15.74
C TRP A 56 -11.98 -2.26 -15.02
N ASN A 57 -12.05 -2.29 -13.69
CA ASN A 57 -11.50 -3.37 -12.88
C ASN A 57 -12.27 -4.69 -13.05
N ILE A 58 -13.59 -4.63 -13.23
CA ILE A 58 -14.47 -5.81 -13.34
C ILE A 58 -14.50 -6.36 -14.77
N TYR A 59 -14.84 -5.52 -15.75
CA TYR A 59 -15.18 -6.02 -17.10
C TYR A 59 -14.01 -5.95 -18.08
N VAL A 60 -13.10 -4.98 -17.92
CA VAL A 60 -12.00 -4.77 -18.87
C VAL A 60 -10.72 -5.46 -18.42
N LYS A 61 -10.21 -5.11 -17.23
CA LYS A 61 -9.01 -5.73 -16.66
C LYS A 61 -9.27 -7.05 -15.98
N ARG A 62 -10.50 -7.27 -15.50
CA ARG A 62 -10.94 -8.52 -14.86
C ARG A 62 -9.99 -8.91 -13.72
N PHE A 63 -9.70 -7.94 -12.84
CA PHE A 63 -8.82 -8.20 -11.70
C PHE A 63 -9.40 -9.30 -10.82
N PRO A 64 -8.58 -10.25 -10.31
CA PRO A 64 -9.08 -11.45 -9.65
C PRO A 64 -10.08 -11.18 -8.53
N TRP A 65 -9.79 -10.23 -7.63
CA TRP A 65 -10.71 -9.86 -6.56
C TRP A 65 -11.98 -9.21 -7.10
N CYS A 66 -11.85 -8.25 -8.02
CA CYS A 66 -12.97 -7.48 -8.56
C CYS A 66 -13.99 -8.34 -9.32
N THR A 67 -13.60 -9.51 -9.82
CA THR A 67 -14.50 -10.42 -10.54
C THR A 67 -15.07 -11.55 -9.68
N GLN A 68 -14.75 -11.60 -8.38
CA GLN A 68 -15.32 -12.63 -7.51
C GLN A 68 -16.82 -12.39 -7.29
N PRO A 69 -17.66 -13.44 -7.25
CA PRO A 69 -19.08 -13.30 -6.95
C PRO A 69 -19.40 -12.63 -5.61
N GLU A 70 -18.51 -12.78 -4.62
CA GLU A 70 -18.58 -12.17 -3.29
C GLU A 70 -18.07 -10.72 -3.24
N ASN A 71 -17.41 -10.22 -4.29
CA ASN A 71 -16.87 -8.87 -4.28
C ASN A 71 -18.01 -7.82 -4.24
N PRO A 72 -18.01 -6.87 -3.29
CA PRO A 72 -19.12 -5.92 -3.16
C PRO A 72 -19.30 -5.00 -4.39
N CYS A 73 -18.21 -4.57 -5.02
CA CYS A 73 -18.29 -3.75 -6.24
C CYS A 73 -18.92 -4.53 -7.40
N PHE A 74 -18.61 -5.83 -7.53
CA PHE A 74 -19.23 -6.72 -8.50
C PHE A 74 -20.72 -6.93 -8.22
N GLN A 75 -21.08 -7.21 -6.97
CA GLN A 75 -22.46 -7.38 -6.56
C GLN A 75 -23.31 -6.14 -6.81
N TYR A 76 -22.74 -4.95 -6.57
CA TYR A 76 -23.40 -3.68 -6.85
C TYR A 76 -23.65 -3.49 -8.34
N GLU A 77 -22.64 -3.70 -9.20
CA GLU A 77 -22.81 -3.62 -10.66
C GLU A 77 -23.81 -4.65 -11.20
N ALA A 78 -23.93 -5.81 -10.54
CA ALA A 78 -24.92 -6.84 -10.85
C ALA A 78 -26.31 -6.57 -10.26
N GLY A 79 -26.52 -5.45 -9.56
CA GLY A 79 -27.81 -5.09 -8.94
C GLY A 79 -28.21 -5.96 -7.75
N LYS A 80 -27.27 -6.72 -7.15
CA LYS A 80 -27.54 -7.61 -6.01
C LYS A 80 -27.53 -6.89 -4.67
N ILE A 81 -26.77 -5.80 -4.57
CA ILE A 81 -26.73 -4.91 -3.40
C ILE A 81 -26.99 -3.47 -3.83
N LYS A 82 -27.53 -2.66 -2.93
CA LYS A 82 -27.89 -1.25 -3.21
C LYS A 82 -26.78 -0.25 -2.91
N GLU A 83 -25.82 -0.63 -2.07
CA GLU A 83 -24.74 0.23 -1.59
C GLU A 83 -23.46 -0.58 -1.50
N ILE A 84 -22.33 0.06 -1.77
CA ILE A 84 -21.00 -0.56 -1.63
C ILE A 84 -20.49 -0.22 -0.23
N PRO A 85 -20.02 -1.20 0.57
CA PRO A 85 -19.39 -0.92 1.86
C PRO A 85 -18.19 0.00 1.68
N LEU A 86 -17.84 0.78 2.70
CA LEU A 86 -16.74 1.74 2.65
C LEU A 86 -15.38 1.10 2.32
N TYR A 87 -15.17 -0.15 2.77
CA TYR A 87 -13.92 -0.89 2.60
C TYR A 87 -14.11 -2.20 1.82
N PRO A 88 -14.38 -2.16 0.50
CA PRO A 88 -14.61 -3.36 -0.30
C PRO A 88 -13.31 -4.03 -0.78
N CYS A 89 -12.15 -3.38 -0.61
CA CYS A 89 -10.83 -3.90 -0.95
C CYS A 89 -9.72 -3.16 -0.17
N TYR A 90 -8.51 -3.73 -0.13
CA TYR A 90 -7.41 -3.13 0.63
C TYR A 90 -7.03 -1.72 0.15
N GLU A 91 -7.19 -1.39 -1.14
CA GLU A 91 -6.86 -0.05 -1.66
C GLU A 91 -7.64 1.09 -0.98
N THR A 92 -8.85 0.81 -0.50
CA THR A 92 -9.67 1.80 0.21
C THR A 92 -9.26 2.02 1.67
N GLU A 93 -8.41 1.13 2.21
CA GLU A 93 -7.93 1.19 3.60
C GLU A 93 -6.59 1.92 3.74
N ILE A 94 -5.88 2.14 2.62
CA ILE A 94 -4.51 2.69 2.61
C ILE A 94 -4.41 3.97 3.43
N PHE A 95 -5.22 4.98 3.13
CA PHE A 95 -5.09 6.30 3.76
C PHE A 95 -6.03 6.50 4.95
N SER A 96 -7.14 5.77 4.99
CA SER A 96 -8.13 5.85 6.07
C SER A 96 -7.70 5.07 7.32
N LYS A 97 -7.01 3.94 7.13
CA LYS A 97 -6.54 3.07 8.21
C LYS A 97 -5.02 3.00 8.31
N SER A 98 -4.28 3.50 7.32
CA SER A 98 -2.84 3.25 7.21
C SER A 98 -2.55 1.76 7.13
N GLU A 99 -3.38 0.98 6.41
CA GLU A 99 -3.23 -0.47 6.33
C GLU A 99 -3.29 -0.97 4.89
N TYR A 100 -2.50 -2.01 4.58
CA TYR A 100 -2.58 -2.68 3.29
C TYR A 100 -2.18 -4.16 3.37
N GLY A 101 -2.91 -5.00 2.62
CA GLY A 101 -2.74 -6.46 2.64
C GLY A 101 -1.94 -7.01 1.46
N ALA A 102 -1.28 -8.14 1.69
CA ALA A 102 -0.55 -8.91 0.69
C ALA A 102 -1.44 -9.58 -0.37
N GLY A 103 -2.76 -9.62 -0.14
CA GLY A 103 -3.72 -10.29 -1.02
C GLY A 103 -3.93 -11.76 -0.68
N VAL A 104 -5.01 -12.31 -1.23
CA VAL A 104 -5.37 -13.72 -1.15
C VAL A 104 -5.31 -14.32 -2.55
N ASN A 105 -5.01 -15.62 -2.65
CA ASN A 105 -5.11 -16.33 -3.91
C ASN A 105 -6.58 -16.60 -4.26
N HIS A 106 -7.07 -16.04 -5.36
CA HIS A 106 -8.48 -16.24 -5.78
C HIS A 106 -8.67 -17.42 -6.76
N SER A 107 -7.60 -18.13 -7.14
CA SER A 107 -7.67 -19.27 -8.07
C SER A 107 -6.53 -20.25 -7.87
N GLY A 108 -6.64 -21.43 -8.50
CA GLY A 108 -5.63 -22.48 -8.50
C GLY A 108 -5.58 -23.31 -7.21
N PRO A 109 -4.58 -24.20 -7.06
CA PRO A 109 -4.49 -25.13 -5.93
C PRO A 109 -4.31 -24.46 -4.55
N MET A 110 -3.87 -23.20 -4.53
CA MET A 110 -3.71 -22.40 -3.31
C MET A 110 -4.83 -21.39 -3.11
N LYS A 111 -5.99 -21.59 -3.74
CA LYS A 111 -7.16 -20.72 -3.57
C LYS A 111 -7.47 -20.54 -2.07
N ASP A 112 -7.89 -19.33 -1.73
CA ASP A 112 -8.29 -18.89 -0.38
C ASP A 112 -7.14 -18.88 0.64
N ARG A 113 -5.89 -19.07 0.20
CA ARG A 113 -4.71 -18.87 1.03
C ARG A 113 -4.20 -17.43 0.93
N GLY A 114 -4.11 -16.76 2.08
CA GLY A 114 -3.47 -15.48 2.22
C GLY A 114 -1.97 -15.51 1.87
N ARG A 115 -1.50 -14.45 1.22
CA ARG A 115 -0.11 -14.29 0.82
C ARG A 115 0.71 -13.75 1.98
N LYS A 116 1.97 -14.18 2.07
CA LYS A 116 2.90 -13.71 3.10
C LYS A 116 3.85 -12.66 2.53
N ILE A 117 4.07 -11.59 3.26
CA ILE A 117 5.18 -10.67 3.02
C ILE A 117 6.30 -11.07 3.96
N LYS A 118 7.43 -11.49 3.40
CA LYS A 118 8.62 -11.79 4.20
C LYS A 118 9.35 -10.48 4.52
N HIS A 119 10.05 -10.42 5.66
CA HIS A 119 10.93 -9.31 6.00
C HIS A 119 10.22 -7.94 6.09
N VAL A 120 9.00 -7.91 6.65
CA VAL A 120 8.42 -6.63 7.06
C VAL A 120 9.23 -6.09 8.23
N ILE A 121 9.70 -4.84 8.11
CA ILE A 121 10.51 -4.19 9.14
C ILE A 121 9.88 -2.84 9.49
N PRO A 122 9.51 -2.60 10.76
CA PRO A 122 9.10 -1.28 11.22
C PRO A 122 10.14 -0.20 10.89
N GLY A 123 9.67 0.98 10.47
CA GLY A 123 10.50 2.09 10.00
C GLY A 123 10.81 2.06 8.50
N LYS A 124 10.57 0.95 7.79
CA LYS A 124 10.66 0.90 6.32
C LYS A 124 9.38 1.44 5.68
N LEU A 125 9.47 1.87 4.41
CA LEU A 125 8.32 2.40 3.68
C LEU A 125 7.55 1.32 2.92
N ALA A 126 6.24 1.54 2.82
CA ALA A 126 5.37 0.90 1.85
C ALA A 126 4.91 1.94 0.82
N LEU A 127 5.39 1.83 -0.41
CA LEU A 127 4.95 2.64 -1.55
C LEU A 127 3.75 1.98 -2.24
N PHE A 128 2.75 2.78 -2.60
CA PHE A 128 1.58 2.31 -3.32
C PHE A 128 1.60 2.80 -4.75
N THR A 129 1.46 1.86 -5.70
CA THR A 129 1.64 2.16 -7.12
C THR A 129 0.48 1.65 -7.95
N THR A 130 0.15 2.36 -9.02
CA THR A 130 -0.92 1.96 -9.94
C THR A 130 -0.61 2.37 -11.37
N VAL A 131 -1.48 1.99 -12.31
CA VAL A 131 -1.44 2.37 -13.72
C VAL A 131 -2.83 2.83 -14.12
N GLU A 132 -2.93 3.99 -14.75
CA GLU A 132 -4.21 4.50 -15.24
C GLU A 132 -4.86 3.54 -16.27
N PRO A 133 -6.19 3.58 -16.41
CA PRO A 133 -6.87 2.83 -17.44
C PRO A 133 -6.30 3.07 -18.83
N ARG A 134 -6.11 1.97 -19.57
CA ARG A 134 -5.63 1.93 -20.96
C ARG A 134 -4.19 2.41 -21.18
N LYS A 135 -3.47 2.77 -20.12
CA LYS A 135 -2.03 3.04 -20.19
C LYS A 135 -1.20 1.76 -20.05
N SER A 136 0.04 1.83 -20.51
CA SER A 136 1.02 0.75 -20.43
C SER A 136 1.65 0.66 -19.04
N GLY A 137 2.18 -0.52 -18.69
CA GLY A 137 2.70 -0.78 -17.33
C GLY A 137 3.92 0.06 -16.95
N ASP A 138 4.64 0.58 -17.93
CA ASP A 138 5.78 1.50 -17.80
C ASP A 138 5.37 2.93 -17.40
N THR A 139 4.07 3.28 -17.47
CA THR A 139 3.55 4.55 -16.96
C THR A 139 3.12 4.47 -15.49
N ARG A 140 3.49 3.39 -14.78
CA ARG A 140 3.17 3.19 -13.37
C ARG A 140 3.67 4.36 -12.53
N TYR A 141 2.80 4.89 -11.69
CA TYR A 141 3.10 6.00 -10.79
C TYR A 141 2.87 5.62 -9.34
N ILE A 142 3.55 6.32 -8.46
CA ILE A 142 3.39 6.22 -7.00
C ILE A 142 2.30 7.22 -6.61
N PHE A 143 1.26 6.76 -5.92
CA PHE A 143 0.13 7.61 -5.51
C PHE A 143 0.07 7.86 -4.01
N GLY A 144 0.92 7.20 -3.24
CA GLY A 144 1.04 7.39 -1.81
C GLY A 144 2.00 6.41 -1.18
N PHE A 145 2.21 6.59 0.11
CA PHE A 145 3.02 5.69 0.92
C PHE A 145 2.64 5.80 2.40
N PHE A 146 3.17 4.89 3.20
CA PHE A 146 3.32 5.10 4.63
C PHE A 146 4.61 4.49 5.16
N VAL A 147 5.07 4.97 6.32
CA VAL A 147 6.12 4.30 7.11
C VAL A 147 5.48 3.16 7.87
N ILE A 148 6.01 1.95 7.69
CA ILE A 148 5.53 0.72 8.32
C ILE A 148 5.77 0.81 9.83
N LYS A 149 4.71 0.63 10.60
CA LYS A 149 4.71 0.54 12.05
C LYS A 149 4.77 -0.91 12.53
N ASP A 150 3.97 -1.79 11.92
CA ASP A 150 3.86 -3.19 12.35
C ASP A 150 3.25 -4.05 11.24
N ASP A 151 3.18 -5.36 11.47
CA ASP A 151 2.53 -6.34 10.61
C ASP A 151 1.75 -7.39 11.40
N TYR A 152 0.68 -7.91 10.80
CA TYR A 152 -0.11 -9.01 11.35
C TYR A 152 -0.66 -9.91 10.26
N GLU A 153 -1.23 -11.06 10.64
CA GLU A 153 -1.97 -11.92 9.72
C GLU A 153 -3.47 -11.68 9.85
N ASP A 154 -4.14 -11.42 8.75
CA ASP A 154 -5.60 -11.24 8.74
C ASP A 154 -6.35 -12.58 8.82
N GLY A 155 -7.69 -12.51 8.80
CA GLY A 155 -8.55 -13.71 8.89
C GLY A 155 -8.37 -14.72 7.77
N ASP A 156 -7.83 -14.29 6.62
CA ASP A 156 -7.51 -15.14 5.47
C ASP A 156 -6.05 -15.64 5.51
N GLY A 157 -5.32 -15.29 6.57
CA GLY A 157 -3.90 -15.58 6.75
C GLY A 157 -2.99 -14.77 5.84
N ALA A 158 -3.45 -13.65 5.27
CA ALA A 158 -2.58 -12.76 4.50
C ALA A 158 -1.81 -11.83 5.44
N THR A 159 -0.54 -11.55 5.13
CA THR A 159 0.19 -10.49 5.86
C THR A 159 -0.45 -9.15 5.53
N LYS A 160 -0.83 -8.41 6.57
CA LYS A 160 -1.23 -7.02 6.51
C LYS A 160 -0.19 -6.16 7.20
N ILE A 161 0.19 -5.09 6.54
CA ILE A 161 1.09 -4.08 7.09
C ILE A 161 0.28 -2.89 7.58
N VAL A 162 0.72 -2.33 8.69
CA VAL A 162 0.14 -1.17 9.36
C VAL A 162 1.18 -0.06 9.34
N GLY A 163 0.77 1.14 9.00
CA GLY A 163 1.58 2.34 8.97
C GLY A 163 1.35 3.23 10.17
N TYR A 164 2.26 4.18 10.36
CA TYR A 164 2.01 5.34 11.22
C TYR A 164 1.08 6.33 10.49
N PRO A 165 -0.11 6.66 11.04
CA PRO A 165 -1.02 7.60 10.39
C PRO A 165 -0.40 8.98 10.11
N GLU A 166 0.45 9.47 11.01
CA GLU A 166 1.16 10.75 10.90
C GLU A 166 2.25 10.79 9.81
N TYR A 167 2.68 9.60 9.34
CA TYR A 167 3.61 9.42 8.22
C TYR A 167 2.96 8.71 7.03
N THR A 168 1.63 8.72 6.98
CA THR A 168 0.83 8.21 5.85
C THR A 168 0.47 9.38 4.94
N LEU A 169 0.85 9.28 3.67
CA LEU A 169 0.68 10.37 2.73
C LEU A 169 0.07 9.87 1.42
N LYS A 170 -1.08 10.45 1.05
CA LYS A 170 -1.61 10.38 -0.32
C LYS A 170 -1.00 11.53 -1.12
N ILE A 171 -0.33 11.21 -2.23
CA ILE A 171 0.31 12.23 -3.06
C ILE A 171 -0.75 12.93 -3.93
N PRO A 172 -0.80 14.28 -3.93
CA PRO A 172 -1.62 15.08 -4.84
C PRO A 172 -1.39 14.68 -6.30
N LYS A 173 -2.47 14.65 -7.11
CA LYS A 173 -2.43 14.08 -8.47
C LYS A 173 -1.39 14.75 -9.40
N ASP A 174 -1.23 16.05 -9.27
CA ASP A 174 -0.27 16.88 -10.03
C ASP A 174 1.19 16.63 -9.64
N SER A 175 1.43 15.91 -8.54
CA SER A 175 2.75 15.71 -7.94
C SER A 175 3.20 14.25 -7.95
N ARG A 176 2.44 13.35 -8.60
CA ARG A 176 2.73 11.90 -8.62
C ARG A 176 3.87 11.58 -9.58
N LEU A 177 4.90 10.94 -9.05
CA LEU A 177 6.08 10.54 -9.81
C LEU A 177 5.94 9.12 -10.38
N ARG A 178 6.61 8.88 -11.51
CA ARG A 178 6.66 7.54 -12.12
C ARG A 178 7.56 6.62 -11.28
N PHE A 179 7.05 5.42 -10.99
CA PHE A 179 7.77 4.43 -10.20
C PHE A 179 9.08 3.99 -10.87
N TRP A 180 9.06 3.81 -12.19
CA TRP A 180 10.19 3.28 -12.95
C TRP A 180 11.34 4.28 -13.11
N ASP A 181 11.17 5.54 -12.71
CA ASP A 181 12.25 6.53 -12.70
C ASP A 181 13.22 6.28 -11.51
N PHE A 182 12.77 5.52 -10.50
CA PHE A 182 13.55 5.21 -9.29
C PHE A 182 13.94 3.73 -9.17
N TYR A 183 13.20 2.84 -9.84
CA TYR A 183 13.40 1.40 -9.74
C TYR A 183 13.52 0.78 -11.13
N SER A 184 14.49 -0.11 -11.29
CA SER A 184 14.59 -1.01 -12.42
C SER A 184 14.63 -2.46 -11.93
N ASN A 185 14.10 -3.38 -12.74
CA ASN A 185 14.32 -4.80 -12.49
C ASN A 185 15.81 -5.12 -12.62
N SER A 186 16.26 -6.23 -12.05
CA SER A 186 17.64 -6.70 -12.20
C SER A 186 18.06 -6.97 -13.65
N ASP A 187 17.09 -7.19 -14.55
CA ASP A 187 17.28 -7.33 -15.99
C ASP A 187 17.16 -6.00 -16.77
N GLY A 188 17.00 -4.87 -16.06
CA GLY A 188 16.82 -3.53 -16.63
C GLY A 188 15.42 -3.25 -17.18
N SER A 189 14.49 -4.20 -17.14
CA SER A 189 13.14 -4.01 -17.68
C SER A 189 12.24 -3.17 -16.76
N THR A 190 11.22 -2.56 -17.34
CA THR A 190 10.13 -1.82 -16.66
C THR A 190 8.83 -2.62 -16.62
N PHE A 191 8.94 -3.94 -16.48
CA PHE A 191 7.80 -4.86 -16.45
C PHE A 191 7.50 -5.33 -15.03
N TRP A 192 6.26 -5.14 -14.56
CA TRP A 192 5.91 -5.54 -13.19
C TRP A 192 5.72 -7.06 -13.03
N GLY A 193 5.05 -7.73 -13.97
CA GLY A 193 4.66 -9.13 -13.83
C GLY A 193 3.45 -9.39 -12.93
N THR A 194 3.37 -10.61 -12.39
CA THR A 194 2.21 -11.14 -11.63
C THR A 194 2.32 -10.95 -10.11
N GLY A 195 3.51 -10.62 -9.59
CA GLY A 195 3.71 -10.33 -8.16
C GLY A 195 2.90 -9.13 -7.70
N LEU A 196 2.46 -9.13 -6.45
CA LEU A 196 1.67 -8.03 -5.87
C LEU A 196 2.52 -6.97 -5.16
N PHE A 197 3.79 -7.26 -4.90
CA PHE A 197 4.72 -6.31 -4.32
C PHE A 197 6.16 -6.59 -4.74
N ARG A 198 7.04 -5.62 -4.50
CA ARG A 198 8.49 -5.67 -4.72
C ARG A 198 9.22 -5.18 -3.49
N TYR A 199 10.42 -5.70 -3.31
CA TYR A 199 11.36 -5.22 -2.30
C TYR A 199 12.25 -4.14 -2.91
N LEU A 200 12.42 -3.03 -2.20
CA LEU A 200 13.24 -1.90 -2.60
C LEU A 200 14.39 -1.70 -1.60
N SER A 201 15.54 -1.27 -2.10
CA SER A 201 16.63 -0.78 -1.25
C SER A 201 16.27 0.58 -0.64
N ASP A 202 17.02 0.96 0.39
CA ASP A 202 16.89 2.29 0.99
C ASP A 202 17.26 3.40 0.01
N GLU A 203 18.29 3.18 -0.82
CA GLU A 203 18.71 4.12 -1.86
C GLU A 203 17.57 4.50 -2.82
N VAL A 204 16.80 3.50 -3.29
CA VAL A 204 15.64 3.75 -4.17
C VAL A 204 14.60 4.62 -3.49
N VAL A 205 14.34 4.37 -2.20
CA VAL A 205 13.33 5.11 -1.44
C VAL A 205 13.81 6.52 -1.10
N VAL A 206 15.07 6.69 -0.71
CA VAL A 206 15.67 8.02 -0.46
C VAL A 206 15.61 8.86 -1.73
N ASN A 207 16.06 8.33 -2.87
CA ASN A 207 16.01 9.04 -4.15
C ASN A 207 14.57 9.45 -4.52
N TYR A 208 13.60 8.55 -4.32
CA TYR A 208 12.19 8.85 -4.53
C TYR A 208 11.71 9.97 -3.59
N LEU A 209 11.92 9.86 -2.28
CA LEU A 209 11.42 10.84 -1.31
C LEU A 209 12.06 12.21 -1.50
N THR A 210 13.37 12.28 -1.76
CA THR A 210 14.05 13.54 -2.09
C THR A 210 13.38 14.20 -3.30
N LYS A 211 13.15 13.45 -4.38
CA LYS A 211 12.51 14.03 -5.57
C LYS A 211 11.04 14.38 -5.33
N GLN A 212 10.32 13.55 -4.57
CA GLN A 212 8.92 13.77 -4.25
C GLN A 212 8.73 15.04 -3.43
N ARG A 213 9.62 15.31 -2.47
CA ARG A 213 9.63 16.55 -1.69
C ARG A 213 9.80 17.77 -2.59
N GLU A 214 10.77 17.75 -3.50
CA GLU A 214 11.00 18.85 -4.45
C GLU A 214 9.73 19.17 -5.26
N VAL A 215 9.12 18.15 -5.86
CA VAL A 215 7.92 18.34 -6.69
C VAL A 215 6.72 18.81 -5.87
N LEU A 216 6.57 18.34 -4.62
CA LEU A 216 5.53 18.85 -3.73
C LEU A 216 5.73 20.34 -3.44
N ILE A 217 6.96 20.79 -3.17
CA ILE A 217 7.28 22.21 -2.96
C ILE A 217 7.01 23.03 -4.22
N GLU A 218 7.47 22.56 -5.39
CA GLU A 218 7.28 23.22 -6.68
C GLU A 218 5.79 23.42 -7.01
N ASN A 219 4.94 22.47 -6.63
CA ASN A 219 3.50 22.53 -6.84
C ASN A 219 2.71 23.17 -5.68
N GLY A 220 3.40 23.68 -4.64
CA GLY A 220 2.77 24.41 -3.52
C GLY A 220 2.18 23.53 -2.41
N HIS A 221 2.46 22.23 -2.41
CA HIS A 221 2.01 21.25 -1.40
C HIS A 221 2.99 21.18 -0.21
N THR A 222 3.18 22.31 0.48
CA THR A 222 4.22 22.44 1.51
C THR A 222 3.98 21.54 2.73
N LYS A 223 2.73 21.30 3.12
CA LYS A 223 2.39 20.42 4.25
C LYS A 223 2.75 18.96 3.97
N GLU A 224 2.48 18.52 2.75
CA GLU A 224 2.83 17.19 2.28
C GLU A 224 4.36 17.05 2.19
N ALA A 225 5.05 18.09 1.73
CA ALA A 225 6.51 18.13 1.69
C ALA A 225 7.14 18.04 3.09
N GLU A 226 6.57 18.69 4.11
CA GLU A 226 6.99 18.58 5.52
C GLU A 226 6.86 17.15 6.05
N VAL A 227 5.82 16.40 5.66
CA VAL A 227 5.71 14.98 6.01
C VAL A 227 6.87 14.20 5.40
N VAL A 228 7.22 14.47 4.14
CA VAL A 228 8.35 13.81 3.46
C VAL A 228 9.68 14.14 4.13
N GLU A 229 9.89 15.40 4.53
CA GLU A 229 11.11 15.84 5.22
C GLU A 229 11.31 15.08 6.52
N ARG A 230 10.29 15.03 7.38
CA ARG A 230 10.37 14.31 8.66
C ARG A 230 10.70 12.83 8.46
N ILE A 231 10.16 12.20 7.42
CA ILE A 231 10.47 10.80 7.13
C ILE A 231 11.94 10.62 6.72
N LEU A 232 12.46 11.51 5.88
CA LEU A 232 13.87 11.50 5.49
C LEU A 232 14.79 11.69 6.71
N GLU A 233 14.46 12.59 7.62
CA GLU A 233 15.23 12.88 8.83
C GLU A 233 15.17 11.75 9.87
N GLU A 234 13.99 11.16 10.11
CA GLU A 234 13.78 10.25 11.24
C GLU A 234 14.01 8.77 10.91
N PHE A 235 13.83 8.36 9.65
CA PHE A 235 13.84 6.94 9.26
C PHE A 235 14.94 6.57 8.26
N LEU A 236 15.57 7.55 7.63
CA LEU A 236 16.49 7.34 6.51
C LEU A 236 17.79 8.15 6.62
N SER A 237 18.08 8.70 7.81
CA SER A 237 19.34 9.37 8.15
C SER A 237 20.41 8.44 8.69
#